data_AF-A0A6B0V1X8-F1
#
_entry.id   AF-A0A6B0V1X8-F1
#
_cell.length_a   1.000
_cell.length_b   1.000
_cell.length_c   1.000
_cell.angle_alpha   90.00
_cell.angle_beta   90.00
_cell.angle_gamma   90.00
#
_symmetry.space_group_name_H-M   'P 1'
#
loop_
_entity.id
_entity.type
_entity.pdbx_description
1 polymer ?
#
loop_
_entity_poly.entity_id
_entity_poly.type
_entity_poly.pdbx_seq_one_letter_code
_entity_poly.pdbx_strand_id
1 'polypeptide(L)'
;SEAGLRKTFSLGRSSVAVAERDPQVTPNCRLLNFPRLPPVFFISQHSVIRCHGKLNLTYVTLVRPIMEYACSIWNPHYHYLAASLEALQNRAVRFIFSDYSRHTSVTNLETRADLHSLEIRRRVSKLCLLHKIYYSPSLHSSLLSQPSYVSARIDNSCKIKLISCKSSLFFSSFLPSAIADWNDLPDNIVYQRDQVPFRQDLTTFRGP
;
A
#
# COMPACT_ATOMS: atom_id res chain seq x y z
N SER A 1 -89.40 6.67 -3.96
CA SER A 1 -88.95 5.46 -4.67
C SER A 1 -87.52 5.22 -4.22
N GLU A 2 -87.40 4.38 -3.18
CA GLU A 2 -86.85 3.01 -3.25
C GLU A 2 -85.33 3.04 -3.12
N ALA A 3 -84.76 2.58 -2.01
CA ALA A 3 -84.40 1.17 -1.78
C ALA A 3 -83.49 0.67 -2.92
N GLY A 4 -82.23 0.30 -2.71
CA GLY A 4 -81.68 -0.54 -1.66
C GLY A 4 -80.59 -1.42 -2.31
N LEU A 5 -80.16 -2.44 -1.58
CA LEU A 5 -79.33 -3.58 -2.02
C LEU A 5 -77.80 -3.42 -1.99
N ARG A 6 -77.30 -3.81 -0.81
CA ARG A 6 -76.09 -4.61 -0.57
C ARG A 6 -75.73 -5.56 -1.72
N LYS A 7 -74.43 -5.77 -1.94
CA LYS A 7 -73.82 -7.10 -2.16
C LYS A 7 -72.32 -7.06 -1.86
N THR A 8 -71.94 -7.69 -0.76
CA THR A 8 -70.59 -8.20 -0.46
C THR A 8 -70.42 -9.55 -1.13
N PHE A 9 -69.34 -9.78 -1.87
CA PHE A 9 -68.79 -11.08 -2.28
C PHE A 9 -67.47 -10.77 -3.03
N SER A 10 -66.34 -11.45 -2.92
CA SER A 10 -65.70 -12.37 -1.99
C SER A 10 -64.30 -12.64 -2.59
N LEU A 11 -63.41 -13.26 -1.82
CA LEU A 11 -62.25 -14.05 -2.26
C LEU A 11 -61.00 -13.31 -2.77
N GLY A 12 -59.98 -13.33 -1.92
CA GLY A 12 -58.59 -13.02 -2.27
C GLY A 12 -57.64 -13.27 -1.11
N ARG A 13 -57.85 -14.38 -0.38
CA ARG A 13 -56.94 -14.87 0.67
C ARG A 13 -55.79 -15.57 -0.03
N SER A 14 -54.57 -15.07 0.13
CA SER A 14 -53.33 -15.81 -0.12
C SER A 14 -52.31 -15.23 0.84
N SER A 15 -52.37 -15.66 2.10
CA SER A 15 -51.62 -16.81 2.62
C SER A 15 -50.13 -16.53 2.63
N VAL A 16 -49.70 -16.03 3.79
CA VAL A 16 -48.37 -16.25 4.35
C VAL A 16 -48.03 -17.73 4.17
N ALA A 17 -47.09 -18.01 3.27
CA ALA A 17 -46.47 -19.31 3.14
C ALA A 17 -45.07 -19.20 3.72
N VAL A 18 -44.97 -19.56 5.00
CA VAL A 18 -43.74 -20.07 5.61
C VAL A 18 -43.39 -21.34 4.83
N ALA A 19 -42.23 -21.34 4.19
CA ALA A 19 -41.61 -22.53 3.64
C ALA A 19 -40.16 -22.58 4.15
N GLU A 20 -40.01 -23.30 5.25
CA GLU A 20 -38.74 -23.74 5.81
C GLU A 20 -38.45 -25.14 5.29
N ARG A 21 -37.34 -25.29 4.53
CA ARG A 21 -36.29 -26.33 4.66
C ARG A 21 -35.39 -26.39 3.40
N ASP A 22 -34.14 -25.97 3.60
CA ASP A 22 -32.81 -26.51 3.19
C ASP A 22 -32.62 -27.33 1.89
N PRO A 23 -31.38 -27.52 1.40
CA PRO A 23 -30.18 -26.66 1.30
C PRO A 23 -29.65 -26.64 -0.17
N GLN A 24 -28.46 -26.10 -0.41
CA GLN A 24 -27.70 -26.15 -1.70
C GLN A 24 -28.03 -25.08 -2.76
N VAL A 25 -27.61 -23.83 -2.54
CA VAL A 25 -27.22 -22.95 -3.66
C VAL A 25 -26.02 -22.13 -3.25
N THR A 26 -24.86 -22.53 -3.75
CA THR A 26 -23.66 -21.71 -3.83
C THR A 26 -23.90 -20.54 -4.79
N PRO A 27 -23.69 -19.28 -4.40
CA PRO A 27 -23.37 -18.24 -5.36
C PRO A 27 -21.85 -18.15 -5.42
N ASN A 28 -21.33 -18.62 -6.56
CA ASN A 28 -20.00 -18.35 -7.08
C ASN A 28 -19.42 -17.02 -6.60
N CYS A 29 -18.62 -17.07 -5.53
CA CYS A 29 -17.49 -16.17 -5.40
C CYS A 29 -16.58 -16.47 -6.59
N ARG A 30 -16.79 -15.77 -7.71
CA ARG A 30 -15.74 -15.58 -8.72
C ARG A 30 -14.63 -14.80 -8.03
N LEU A 31 -13.84 -15.57 -7.28
CA LEU A 31 -12.44 -15.33 -7.06
C LEU A 31 -11.89 -14.86 -8.40
N LEU A 32 -11.41 -13.62 -8.45
CA LEU A 32 -10.40 -13.25 -9.41
C LEU A 32 -9.22 -14.17 -9.10
N ASN A 33 -9.26 -15.34 -9.73
CA ASN A 33 -8.19 -16.30 -9.81
C ASN A 33 -7.03 -15.55 -10.46
N PHE A 34 -6.18 -14.94 -9.64
CA PHE A 34 -4.78 -14.90 -9.98
C PHE A 34 -4.40 -16.35 -10.29
N PRO A 35 -3.92 -16.65 -11.49
CA PRO A 35 -3.61 -18.02 -11.86
C PRO A 35 -2.68 -18.56 -10.79
N ARG A 36 -3.13 -19.60 -10.08
CA ARG A 36 -2.24 -20.47 -9.33
C ARG A 36 -1.24 -20.97 -10.36
N LEU A 37 -0.08 -20.32 -10.42
CA LEU A 37 1.03 -20.75 -11.24
C LEU A 37 1.25 -22.23 -10.95
N PRO A 38 1.32 -23.08 -11.98
CA PRO A 38 1.40 -24.52 -11.80
C PRO A 38 2.65 -24.87 -10.98
N PRO A 39 2.65 -25.99 -10.23
CA PRO A 39 3.83 -26.48 -9.53
C PRO A 39 4.80 -27.13 -10.53
N VAL A 40 5.14 -26.44 -11.61
CA VAL A 40 6.10 -26.89 -12.61
C VAL A 40 6.77 -25.68 -13.27
N PHE A 41 7.62 -25.01 -12.50
CA PHE A 41 8.86 -24.46 -13.04
C PHE A 41 9.99 -24.96 -12.13
N PHE A 42 10.17 -26.28 -12.13
CA PHE A 42 11.51 -26.85 -12.01
C PHE A 42 12.29 -26.34 -13.22
N ILE A 43 12.83 -25.12 -13.13
CA ILE A 43 14.00 -24.79 -13.92
C ILE A 43 15.05 -25.76 -13.40
N SER A 44 15.24 -26.83 -14.17
CA SER A 44 16.34 -27.78 -13.99
C SER A 44 17.60 -26.99 -13.64
N GLN A 45 18.27 -27.42 -12.58
CA GLN A 45 19.52 -26.86 -12.07
C GLN A 45 20.66 -27.10 -13.08
N HIS A 46 20.53 -26.57 -14.30
CA HIS A 46 21.65 -26.53 -15.23
C HIS A 46 22.60 -25.46 -14.73
N SER A 47 23.84 -25.90 -14.56
CA SER A 47 25.06 -25.25 -14.10
C SER A 47 25.45 -24.04 -14.96
N VAL A 48 24.57 -23.04 -15.05
CA VAL A 48 24.99 -21.69 -15.42
C VAL A 48 25.61 -21.10 -14.17
N ILE A 49 26.90 -20.77 -14.22
CA ILE A 49 27.60 -20.00 -13.19
C ILE A 49 26.74 -18.76 -12.91
N ARG A 50 25.98 -18.81 -11.82
CA ARG A 50 24.97 -17.82 -11.50
C ARG A 50 25.67 -16.73 -10.71
N CYS A 51 26.06 -15.66 -11.39
CA CYS A 51 26.62 -14.49 -10.73
C CYS A 51 25.49 -13.78 -9.97
N HIS A 52 25.49 -13.85 -8.64
CA HIS A 52 24.53 -13.12 -7.79
C HIS A 52 24.46 -11.62 -8.15
N GLY A 53 25.60 -11.02 -8.53
CA GLY A 53 25.66 -9.63 -8.98
C GLY A 53 24.83 -9.32 -10.23
N LYS A 54 24.77 -10.23 -11.22
CA LYS A 54 23.96 -10.01 -12.43
C LYS A 54 22.47 -10.02 -12.10
N LEU A 55 22.04 -10.95 -11.24
CA LEU A 55 20.64 -11.03 -10.82
C LEU A 55 20.23 -9.84 -9.95
N ASN A 56 21.09 -9.41 -9.02
CA ASN A 56 20.85 -8.21 -8.23
C ASN A 56 20.70 -6.98 -9.14
N LEU A 57 21.61 -6.81 -10.11
CA LEU A 57 21.53 -5.72 -11.07
C LEU A 57 20.19 -5.73 -11.83
N THR A 58 19.76 -6.88 -12.36
CA THR A 58 18.47 -6.97 -13.07
C THR A 58 17.27 -6.61 -12.19
N TYR A 59 17.29 -7.00 -10.92
CA TYR A 59 16.25 -6.64 -9.97
C TYR A 59 16.21 -5.13 -9.72
N VAL A 60 17.38 -4.53 -9.48
CA VAL A 60 17.53 -3.09 -9.23
C VAL A 60 17.12 -2.25 -10.45
N THR A 61 17.43 -2.69 -11.67
CA THR A 61 17.17 -1.91 -12.89
C THR A 61 15.76 -2.07 -13.45
N LEU A 62 15.09 -3.20 -13.22
CA LEU A 62 13.77 -3.49 -13.80
C LEU A 62 12.66 -3.47 -12.76
N VAL A 63 12.80 -4.25 -11.69
CA VAL A 63 11.72 -4.45 -10.71
C VAL A 63 11.62 -3.26 -9.76
N ARG A 64 12.75 -2.81 -9.22
CA ARG A 64 12.81 -1.69 -8.26
C ARG A 64 12.17 -0.39 -8.79
N PRO A 65 12.41 0.10 -10.01
CA PRO A 65 11.77 1.33 -10.49
C PRO A 65 10.25 1.18 -10.66
N ILE A 66 9.76 0.02 -11.12
CA ILE A 66 8.31 -0.24 -11.24
C ILE A 66 7.66 -0.17 -9.87
N MET A 67 8.29 -0.80 -8.86
CA MET A 67 7.78 -0.74 -7.49
C MET A 67 7.79 0.70 -6.96
N GLU A 68 8.92 1.42 -7.08
CA GLU A 68 9.04 2.79 -6.57
C GLU A 68 8.02 3.75 -7.20
N TYR A 69 7.76 3.60 -8.49
CA TYR A 69 6.69 4.34 -9.17
C TYR A 69 5.30 3.92 -8.65
N ALA A 70 5.00 2.62 -8.60
CA ALA A 70 3.71 2.12 -8.13
C ALA A 70 3.39 2.59 -6.70
N CYS A 71 4.39 2.70 -5.84
CA CYS A 71 4.23 3.11 -4.44
C CYS A 71 3.74 4.56 -4.27
N SER A 72 4.05 5.44 -5.23
CA SER A 72 3.52 6.81 -5.21
C SER A 72 2.03 6.90 -5.54
N ILE A 73 1.54 5.98 -6.38
CA ILE A 73 0.16 5.95 -6.85
C ILE A 73 -0.71 5.11 -5.90
N TRP A 74 -0.17 3.97 -5.49
CA TRP A 74 -0.87 2.97 -4.70
C TRP A 74 0.00 2.50 -3.54
N ASN A 75 -0.33 2.97 -2.35
CA ASN A 75 0.25 2.49 -1.10
C ASN A 75 -0.87 1.85 -0.25
N PRO A 76 -1.02 0.51 -0.27
CA PRO A 76 -2.11 -0.13 0.46
C PRO A 76 -1.89 -0.03 1.97
N HIS A 77 -2.92 0.44 2.68
CA HIS A 77 -2.95 0.47 4.15
C HIS A 77 -3.12 -0.92 4.77
N TYR A 78 -3.74 -1.85 4.04
CA TYR A 78 -4.01 -3.18 4.58
C TYR A 78 -2.72 -4.00 4.72
N HIS A 79 -2.47 -4.49 5.94
CA HIS A 79 -1.27 -5.27 6.26
C HIS A 79 -1.09 -6.50 5.36
N TYR A 80 -2.17 -7.18 4.96
CA TYR A 80 -2.05 -8.37 4.09
C TYR A 80 -1.54 -8.03 2.67
N LEU A 81 -1.89 -6.85 2.14
CA LEU A 81 -1.40 -6.36 0.86
C LEU A 81 0.05 -5.87 0.97
N ALA A 82 0.39 -5.18 2.06
CA ALA A 82 1.77 -4.80 2.34
C ALA A 82 2.66 -6.04 2.46
N ALA A 83 2.20 -7.07 3.18
CA ALA A 83 2.92 -8.33 3.36
C ALA A 83 3.07 -9.11 2.05
N SER A 84 2.08 -9.06 1.15
CA SER A 84 2.21 -9.72 -0.16
C SER A 84 3.25 -9.03 -1.06
N LEU A 85 3.38 -7.70 -0.98
CA LEU A 85 4.45 -6.95 -1.64
C LEU A 85 5.83 -7.28 -1.05
N GLU A 86 5.94 -7.35 0.28
CA GLU A 86 7.20 -7.75 0.95
C GLU A 86 7.57 -9.19 0.57
N ALA A 87 6.60 -10.10 0.49
CA ALA A 87 6.82 -11.48 0.07
C ALA A 87 7.39 -11.58 -1.36
N LEU A 88 7.04 -10.66 -2.25
CA LEU A 88 7.62 -10.58 -3.60
C LEU A 88 9.11 -10.20 -3.54
N GLN A 89 9.47 -9.19 -2.75
CA GLN A 89 10.88 -8.82 -2.52
C GLN A 89 11.65 -10.00 -1.91
N ASN A 90 11.10 -10.64 -0.88
CA ASN A 90 11.68 -11.81 -0.22
C ASN A 90 11.95 -12.95 -1.21
N ARG A 91 11.02 -13.21 -2.13
CA ARG A 91 11.18 -14.22 -3.18
C ARG A 91 12.26 -13.83 -4.20
N ALA A 92 12.33 -12.57 -4.58
CA ALA A 92 13.36 -12.06 -5.47
C ALA A 92 14.75 -12.21 -4.86
N VAL A 93 14.91 -11.87 -3.57
CA VAL A 93 16.17 -12.03 -2.83
C VAL A 93 16.60 -13.49 -2.77
N ARG A 94 15.69 -14.42 -2.44
CA ARG A 94 15.98 -15.85 -2.48
C ARG A 94 16.36 -16.33 -3.88
N PHE A 95 15.73 -15.79 -4.92
CA PHE A 95 16.07 -16.10 -6.31
C PHE A 95 17.46 -15.58 -6.71
N ILE A 96 17.84 -14.38 -6.26
CA ILE A 96 19.16 -13.79 -6.48
C ILE A 96 20.23 -14.67 -5.85
N PHE A 97 20.08 -15.06 -4.58
CA PHE A 97 21.06 -15.86 -3.84
C PHE A 97 20.93 -17.37 -4.05
N SER A 98 19.89 -17.83 -4.76
CA SER A 98 19.54 -19.25 -4.86
C SER A 98 19.45 -19.99 -3.51
N ASP A 99 19.19 -19.25 -2.43
CA ASP A 99 19.14 -19.77 -1.07
C ASP A 99 17.68 -19.92 -0.61
N TYR A 100 17.24 -21.18 -0.59
CA TYR A 100 15.90 -21.59 -0.20
C TYR A 100 15.90 -22.39 1.11
N SER A 101 17.00 -22.33 1.87
CA SER A 101 17.07 -23.03 3.16
C SER A 101 16.04 -22.46 4.14
N ARG A 102 15.46 -23.33 4.97
CA ARG A 102 14.56 -22.93 6.06
C ARG A 102 15.31 -22.19 7.17
N HIS A 103 16.62 -22.41 7.29
CA HIS A 103 17.46 -21.81 8.33
C HIS A 103 18.00 -20.44 7.94
N THR A 104 17.82 -20.02 6.69
CA THR A 104 18.33 -18.73 6.21
C THR A 104 17.26 -17.66 6.38
N SER A 105 17.57 -16.68 7.22
CA SER A 105 16.70 -15.53 7.42
C SER A 105 16.74 -14.64 6.18
N VAL A 106 15.56 -14.23 5.72
CA VAL A 106 15.46 -13.39 4.52
C VAL A 106 16.06 -12.01 4.76
N THR A 107 15.93 -11.48 5.97
CA THR A 107 16.56 -10.22 6.39
C THR A 107 18.09 -10.25 6.26
N ASN A 108 18.73 -11.39 6.53
CA ASN A 108 20.17 -11.53 6.31
C ASN A 108 20.53 -11.57 4.82
N LEU A 109 19.65 -12.11 3.97
CA LEU A 109 19.85 -12.07 2.52
C LEU A 109 19.61 -10.66 1.96
N GLU A 110 18.62 -9.94 2.47
CA GLU A 110 18.34 -8.55 2.09
C GLU A 110 19.52 -7.62 2.41
N THR A 111 20.06 -7.72 3.62
CA THR A 111 21.26 -6.98 4.02
C THR A 111 22.48 -7.33 3.17
N ARG A 112 22.66 -8.61 2.81
CA ARG A 112 23.71 -9.03 1.85
C ARG A 112 23.52 -8.48 0.44
N ALA A 113 22.28 -8.25 0.01
CA ALA A 113 21.97 -7.64 -1.29
C ALA A 113 21.98 -6.11 -1.28
N ASP A 114 22.23 -5.48 -0.12
CA ASP A 114 22.09 -4.04 0.10
C ASP A 114 20.68 -3.52 -0.27
N LEU A 115 19.67 -4.32 0.08
CA LEU A 115 18.26 -4.00 -0.13
C LEU A 115 17.60 -3.67 1.22
N HIS A 116 17.11 -2.45 1.36
CA HIS A 116 16.23 -2.08 2.45
C HIS A 116 14.85 -2.75 2.31
N SER A 117 14.13 -2.89 3.42
CA SER A 117 12.75 -3.37 3.40
C SER A 117 11.88 -2.51 2.48
N LEU A 118 10.89 -3.14 1.86
CA LEU A 118 10.02 -2.45 0.91
C LEU A 118 9.17 -1.39 1.62
N GLU A 119 8.83 -1.59 2.89
CA GLU A 119 8.20 -0.57 3.73
C GLU A 119 9.02 0.73 3.84
N ILE A 120 10.31 0.63 4.17
CA ILE A 120 11.19 1.81 4.28
C ILE A 120 11.26 2.52 2.92
N ARG A 121 11.45 1.75 1.84
CA ARG A 121 11.52 2.30 0.49
C ARG A 121 10.22 3.01 0.08
N ARG A 122 9.07 2.46 0.44
CA ARG A 122 7.76 3.08 0.21
C ARG A 122 7.62 4.40 0.95
N ARG A 123 8.00 4.42 2.22
CA ARG A 123 7.98 5.64 3.04
C ARG A 123 8.89 6.72 2.44
N VAL A 124 10.10 6.35 2.05
CA VAL A 124 11.06 7.27 1.40
C VAL A 124 10.49 7.82 0.09
N SER A 125 9.96 6.97 -0.80
CA SER A 125 9.36 7.42 -2.07
C SER A 125 8.16 8.35 -1.85
N LYS A 126 7.31 8.04 -0.86
CA LYS A 126 6.15 8.85 -0.48
C LYS A 126 6.58 10.25 -0.02
N LEU A 127 7.54 10.33 0.89
CA LEU A 127 8.06 11.58 1.42
C LEU A 127 8.85 12.38 0.37
N CYS A 128 9.61 11.71 -0.49
CA CYS A 128 10.30 12.35 -1.62
C CYS A 128 9.31 13.01 -2.59
N LEU A 129 8.16 12.39 -2.83
CA LEU A 129 7.13 12.98 -3.69
C LEU A 129 6.49 14.20 -3.02
N LEU A 130 6.18 14.10 -1.72
CA LEU A 130 5.66 15.24 -0.97
C LEU A 130 6.66 16.41 -0.91
N HIS A 131 7.94 16.13 -0.71
CA HIS A 131 9.02 17.12 -0.75
C HIS A 131 9.02 17.91 -2.06
N LYS A 132 8.90 17.21 -3.21
CA LYS A 132 8.75 17.86 -4.52
C LYS A 132 7.50 18.73 -4.63
N ILE A 133 6.37 18.27 -4.07
CA ILE A 133 5.14 19.06 -4.05
C ILE A 133 5.32 20.31 -3.17
N TYR A 134 5.97 20.17 -2.03
CA TYR A 134 6.18 21.24 -1.07
C TYR A 134 7.06 22.36 -1.62
N TYR A 135 8.17 22.02 -2.28
CA TYR A 135 9.09 23.02 -2.85
C TYR A 135 8.69 23.49 -4.25
N SER A 136 7.63 22.91 -4.85
CA SER A 136 7.07 23.38 -6.11
C SER A 136 5.99 24.44 -5.85
N PRO A 137 6.19 25.70 -6.28
CA PRO A 137 5.31 26.80 -5.88
C PRO A 137 3.85 26.63 -6.36
N SER A 138 3.63 26.10 -7.56
CA SER A 138 2.29 25.90 -8.12
C SER A 138 1.51 24.78 -7.42
N LEU A 139 2.21 23.68 -7.09
CA LEU A 139 1.58 22.54 -6.42
C LEU A 139 1.39 22.79 -4.93
N HIS A 140 2.32 23.49 -4.28
CA HIS A 140 2.23 23.84 -2.87
C HIS A 140 0.94 24.62 -2.59
N SER A 141 0.70 25.72 -3.32
CA SER A 141 -0.49 26.54 -3.10
C SER A 141 -1.80 25.84 -3.45
N SER A 142 -1.77 24.86 -4.36
CA SER A 142 -2.96 24.14 -4.81
C SER A 142 -3.34 22.96 -3.92
N LEU A 143 -2.34 22.24 -3.38
CA LEU A 143 -2.56 20.95 -2.70
C LEU A 143 -2.33 21.04 -1.20
N LEU A 144 -1.52 21.99 -0.73
CA LEU A 144 -1.14 22.12 0.68
C LEU A 144 -1.77 23.37 1.27
N SER A 145 -2.06 23.30 2.56
CA SER A 145 -2.61 24.43 3.31
C SER A 145 -1.73 24.74 4.52
N GLN A 146 -1.64 26.02 4.83
CA GLN A 146 -0.84 26.50 5.96
C GLN A 146 -1.50 26.08 7.29
N PRO A 147 -0.71 25.61 8.28
CA PRO A 147 -1.23 25.29 9.59
C PRO A 147 -1.77 26.54 10.30
N SER A 148 -2.85 26.38 11.05
CA SER A 148 -3.40 27.44 11.89
C SER A 148 -2.57 27.72 13.14
N TYR A 149 -1.80 26.72 13.59
CA TYR A 149 -0.94 26.80 14.77
C TYR A 149 0.28 25.88 14.59
N VAL A 150 1.45 26.35 15.04
CA VAL A 150 2.72 25.61 15.03
C VAL A 150 3.39 25.78 16.40
N SER A 151 3.69 24.66 17.06
CA SER A 151 4.39 24.63 18.35
C SER A 151 5.89 24.47 18.14
N ALA A 152 6.70 25.47 18.51
CA ALA A 152 8.15 25.41 18.39
C ALA A 152 8.83 24.29 19.23
N ARG A 153 8.10 23.62 20.14
CA ARG A 153 8.63 22.54 20.99
C ARG A 153 8.38 21.13 20.45
N ILE A 154 7.37 20.98 19.59
CA ILE A 154 6.86 19.66 19.16
C ILE A 154 6.88 19.56 17.64
N ASP A 155 6.55 20.66 16.98
CA ASP A 155 6.36 20.69 15.53
C ASP A 155 7.62 21.14 14.81
N ASN A 156 7.76 20.64 13.59
CA ASN A 156 8.81 21.09 12.70
C ASN A 156 8.51 22.45 12.04
N SER A 157 9.57 23.11 11.56
CA SER A 157 9.53 24.44 10.96
C SER A 157 8.72 24.52 9.67
N CYS A 158 8.60 23.40 8.95
CA CYS A 158 7.83 23.32 7.70
C CYS A 158 6.57 22.47 7.86
N LYS A 159 5.90 22.59 9.02
CA LYS A 159 4.67 21.88 9.31
C LYS A 159 3.58 22.20 8.29
N ILE A 160 2.87 21.16 7.87
CA ILE A 160 1.75 21.25 6.93
C ILE A 160 0.46 20.99 7.70
N LYS A 161 -0.62 21.70 7.35
CA LYS A 161 -1.94 21.45 7.93
C LYS A 161 -2.42 20.05 7.55
N LEU A 162 -2.79 19.25 8.56
CA LEU A 162 -3.43 17.96 8.35
C LEU A 162 -4.79 18.12 7.66
N ILE A 163 -5.02 17.29 6.66
CA ILE A 163 -6.31 17.21 5.97
C ILE A 163 -7.28 16.48 6.91
N SER A 164 -8.46 17.07 7.13
CA SER A 164 -9.50 16.44 7.95
C SER A 164 -10.08 15.24 7.20
N CYS A 165 -9.84 14.04 7.72
CA CYS A 165 -10.36 12.80 7.15
C CYS A 165 -11.51 12.25 8.01
N LYS A 166 -12.63 11.89 7.36
CA LYS A 166 -13.78 11.24 8.04
C LYS A 166 -13.71 9.71 8.03
N SER A 167 -12.89 9.14 7.16
CA SER A 167 -12.73 7.69 7.00
C SER A 167 -11.25 7.29 7.09
N SER A 168 -10.99 6.10 7.62
CA SER A 168 -9.64 5.51 7.69
C SER A 168 -9.05 5.28 6.28
N LEU A 169 -9.89 4.96 5.30
CA LEU A 169 -9.48 4.81 3.90
C LEU A 169 -8.94 6.13 3.33
N PHE A 170 -9.59 7.25 3.60
CA PHE A 170 -9.11 8.54 3.13
C PHE A 170 -7.87 8.99 3.92
N PHE A 171 -7.82 8.73 5.23
CA PHE A 171 -6.63 9.01 6.05
C PHE A 171 -5.38 8.29 5.51
N SER A 172 -5.55 7.07 5.04
CA SER A 172 -4.47 6.27 4.45
C SER A 172 -4.20 6.56 2.97
N SER A 173 -4.92 7.48 2.35
CA SER A 173 -4.60 7.97 1.02
C SER A 173 -3.28 8.76 1.02
N PHE A 174 -2.73 9.02 -0.17
CA PHE A 174 -1.39 9.59 -0.32
C PHE A 174 -1.19 10.89 0.47
N LEU A 175 -2.04 11.90 0.27
CA LEU A 175 -1.81 13.23 0.87
C LEU A 175 -1.92 13.24 2.40
N PRO A 176 -3.02 12.77 3.03
CA PRO A 176 -3.14 12.84 4.48
C PRO A 176 -2.07 11.99 5.18
N SER A 177 -1.77 10.80 4.65
CA SER A 177 -0.71 9.94 5.19
C SER A 177 0.68 10.55 5.00
N ALA A 178 0.98 11.14 3.84
CA ALA A 178 2.29 11.77 3.61
C ALA A 178 2.48 13.00 4.50
N ILE A 179 1.44 13.81 4.70
CA ILE A 179 1.47 14.99 5.57
C ILE A 179 1.68 14.58 7.04
N ALA A 180 1.02 13.50 7.49
CA ALA A 180 1.25 12.95 8.82
C ALA A 180 2.72 12.54 9.00
N ASP A 181 3.23 11.67 8.10
CA ASP A 181 4.63 11.24 8.14
C ASP A 181 5.63 12.40 8.06
N TRP A 182 5.30 13.48 7.34
CA TRP A 182 6.14 14.68 7.21
C TRP A 182 6.18 15.51 8.47
N ASN A 183 5.04 15.68 9.15
CA ASN A 183 4.96 16.42 10.40
C ASN A 183 5.70 15.71 11.54
N ASP A 184 5.90 14.39 11.44
CA ASP A 184 6.70 13.60 12.39
C ASP A 184 8.22 13.68 12.12
N LEU A 185 8.66 14.32 11.02
CA LEU A 185 10.08 14.47 10.72
C LEU A 185 10.72 15.59 11.55
N PRO A 186 11.99 15.40 11.98
CA PRO A 186 12.74 16.44 12.65
C PRO A 186 13.17 17.56 11.71
N ASP A 187 13.41 18.75 12.28
CA ASP A 187 13.72 19.98 11.53
C ASP A 187 14.94 19.87 10.62
N ASN A 188 15.97 19.13 11.05
CA ASN A 188 17.21 18.97 10.29
C ASN A 188 16.98 18.30 8.92
N ILE A 189 16.02 17.38 8.81
CA ILE A 189 15.69 16.70 7.57
C ILE A 189 14.76 17.57 6.73
N VAL A 190 13.76 18.18 7.37
CA VAL A 190 12.70 18.94 6.70
C VAL A 190 13.22 20.23 6.03
N TYR A 191 14.23 20.87 6.64
CA TYR A 191 14.84 22.09 6.13
C TYR A 191 15.60 21.88 4.79
N GLN A 192 15.95 20.64 4.46
CA GLN A 192 16.72 20.34 3.26
C GLN A 192 15.90 20.61 2.00
N ARG A 193 16.36 21.55 1.17
CA ARG A 193 15.72 21.88 -0.11
C ARG A 193 16.10 20.93 -1.24
N ASP A 194 17.28 20.33 -1.15
CA ASP A 194 17.79 19.42 -2.17
C ASP A 194 17.27 18.00 -1.97
N GLN A 195 16.90 17.34 -3.07
CA GLN A 195 16.27 16.02 -3.02
C GLN A 195 17.24 14.89 -2.63
N VAL A 196 18.51 15.00 -3.02
CA VAL A 196 19.53 13.96 -2.79
C VAL A 196 19.86 13.78 -1.30
N PRO A 197 20.26 14.84 -0.56
CA PRO A 197 20.53 14.70 0.87
C PRO A 197 19.27 14.31 1.65
N PHE A 198 18.11 14.88 1.29
CA PHE A 198 16.81 14.52 1.87
C PHE A 198 16.51 13.02 1.77
N ARG A 199 16.73 12.41 0.60
CA ARG A 199 16.51 10.98 0.41
C ARG A 199 17.45 10.12 1.27
N GLN A 200 18.71 10.52 1.42
CA GLN A 200 19.71 9.79 2.20
C GLN A 200 19.40 9.84 3.70
N ASP A 201 19.03 11.00 4.21
CA ASP A 201 18.68 11.16 5.62
C ASP A 201 17.41 10.38 5.98
N LEU A 202 16.42 10.35 5.08
CA LEU A 202 15.22 9.53 5.25
C LEU A 202 15.49 8.02 5.29
N THR A 203 16.51 7.53 4.56
CA THR A 203 16.86 6.10 4.63
C THR A 203 17.49 5.71 5.96
N THR A 204 18.16 6.65 6.62
CA THR A 204 18.81 6.45 7.92
C THR A 204 17.84 6.67 9.08
N PHE A 205 16.88 7.57 8.89
CA PHE A 205 15.86 7.88 9.89
C PHE A 205 14.87 6.72 10.07
N ARG A 206 15.12 5.90 11.10
CA ARG A 206 14.05 5.16 11.77
C ARG A 206 13.38 6.17 12.68
N GLY A 207 12.07 6.35 12.53
CA GLY A 207 11.30 7.35 13.27
C GLY A 207 11.41 7.23 14.80
N PRO A 208 10.70 8.10 15.54
CA PRO A 208 10.58 7.93 16.99
C PRO A 208 10.07 6.55 17.37
#